data_AF-A0A562HDD3-F1
#
_entry.id   AF-A0A562HDD3-F1
#
_cell.length_a   1.000
_cell.length_b   1.000
_cell.length_c   1.000
_cell.angle_alpha   90.00
_cell.angle_beta   90.00
_cell.angle_gamma   90.00
#
_symmetry.space_group_name_H-M   'P 1'
#
loop_
_entity.id
_entity.type
_entity.pdbx_description
1 polymer ?
#
loop_
_entity_poly.entity_id
_entity_poly.type
_entity_poly.pdbx_seq_one_letter_code
_entity_poly.pdbx_strand_id
1 'polypeptide(L)'
;MNQDVKDYVAQKAKELLSARPSCPEAKAAAQNWLDAMGTDREAEQTKKLIAELEMDIMPIDGLIAFTKSAIGVRIFGEERVKKMEAHAKELKEAGVKYCDCPACAAAEAILEKKDELL
;
A
#
# COMPACT_ATOMS: atom_id res chain seq x y z
N MET A 1 -16.37 9.27 11.60
CA MET A 1 -16.06 8.93 10.19
C MET A 1 -17.25 9.22 9.28
N ASN A 2 -17.00 9.84 8.14
CA ASN A 2 -17.98 10.01 7.05
C ASN A 2 -18.25 8.64 6.36
N GLN A 3 -19.52 8.34 6.05
CA GLN A 3 -19.89 7.07 5.39
C GLN A 3 -19.27 6.95 3.99
N ASP A 4 -19.22 8.04 3.21
CA ASP A 4 -18.62 8.03 1.87
C ASP A 4 -17.12 7.69 1.92
N VAL A 5 -16.42 8.19 2.94
CA VAL A 5 -15.01 7.89 3.18
C VAL A 5 -14.83 6.41 3.55
N LYS A 6 -15.69 5.87 4.40
CA LYS A 6 -15.65 4.45 4.79
C LYS A 6 -15.89 3.53 3.60
N ASP A 7 -16.86 3.84 2.75
CA ASP A 7 -17.17 3.04 1.57
C ASP A 7 -16.02 3.06 0.55
N TYR A 8 -15.42 4.25 0.35
CA TYR A 8 -14.22 4.40 -0.47
C TYR A 8 -13.04 3.56 0.08
N VAL A 9 -12.75 3.68 1.37
CA VAL A 9 -11.66 2.93 2.02
C VAL A 9 -11.93 1.43 2.00
N ALA A 10 -13.19 1.00 2.15
CA ALA A 10 -13.58 -0.40 2.02
C ALA A 10 -13.38 -0.94 0.60
N GLN A 11 -13.63 -0.14 -0.42
CA GLN A 11 -13.29 -0.50 -1.78
C GLN A 11 -11.77 -0.67 -1.94
N LYS A 12 -10.97 0.29 -1.45
CA LYS A 12 -9.50 0.24 -1.54
C LYS A 12 -8.89 -0.91 -0.74
N ALA A 13 -9.44 -1.23 0.43
CA ALA A 13 -9.06 -2.40 1.21
C ALA A 13 -9.28 -3.71 0.42
N LYS A 14 -10.40 -3.83 -0.31
CA LYS A 14 -10.67 -4.99 -1.19
C LYS A 14 -9.74 -5.05 -2.40
N GLU A 15 -9.39 -3.90 -2.98
CA GLU A 15 -8.36 -3.80 -4.04
C GLU A 15 -7.01 -4.30 -3.51
N LEU A 16 -6.60 -3.88 -2.30
CA LEU A 16 -5.38 -4.33 -1.63
C LEU A 16 -5.40 -5.85 -1.36
N LEU A 17 -6.53 -6.41 -0.91
CA LEU A 17 -6.72 -7.86 -0.74
C LEU A 17 -6.57 -8.65 -2.05
N SER A 18 -6.90 -8.03 -3.18
CA SER A 18 -6.81 -8.65 -4.51
C SER A 18 -5.46 -8.44 -5.18
N ALA A 19 -4.70 -7.43 -4.75
CA ALA A 19 -3.43 -7.04 -5.35
C ALA A 19 -2.38 -8.15 -5.30
N ARG A 20 -1.55 -8.22 -6.36
CA ARG A 20 -0.33 -9.03 -6.42
C ARG A 20 0.79 -8.22 -7.08
N PRO A 21 2.01 -8.19 -6.51
CA PRO A 21 2.39 -8.67 -5.18
C PRO A 21 1.89 -7.70 -4.08
N SER A 22 1.63 -8.23 -2.89
CA SER A 22 1.23 -7.46 -1.70
C SER A 22 1.76 -8.14 -0.43
N CYS A 23 2.03 -7.37 0.61
CA CYS A 23 2.40 -7.89 1.93
C CYS A 23 1.23 -8.70 2.54
N PRO A 24 1.45 -9.94 3.05
CA PRO A 24 0.44 -10.68 3.80
C PRO A 24 -0.11 -9.92 5.00
N GLU A 25 0.73 -9.15 5.67
CA GLU A 25 0.41 -8.39 6.87
C GLU A 25 -0.53 -7.21 6.55
N ALA A 26 -0.21 -6.37 5.55
CA ALA A 26 -1.15 -5.38 5.02
C ALA A 26 -2.51 -5.97 4.61
N LYS A 27 -2.52 -7.18 4.03
CA LYS A 27 -3.78 -7.87 3.69
C LYS A 27 -4.55 -8.29 4.93
N ALA A 28 -3.88 -8.84 5.93
CA ALA A 28 -4.53 -9.20 7.18
C ALA A 28 -5.12 -7.97 7.88
N ALA A 29 -4.38 -6.85 7.92
CA ALA A 29 -4.87 -5.59 8.48
C ALA A 29 -6.11 -5.06 7.72
N ALA A 30 -6.10 -5.10 6.39
CA ALA A 30 -7.24 -4.72 5.56
C ALA A 30 -8.46 -5.61 5.82
N GLN A 31 -8.29 -6.93 5.89
CA GLN A 31 -9.39 -7.86 6.19
C GLN A 31 -9.95 -7.62 7.60
N ASN A 32 -9.08 -7.49 8.61
CA ASN A 32 -9.51 -7.25 9.99
C ASN A 32 -10.30 -5.95 10.13
N TRP A 33 -9.92 -4.91 9.38
CA TRP A 33 -10.65 -3.65 9.35
C TRP A 33 -12.03 -3.81 8.70
N LEU A 34 -12.11 -4.47 7.53
CA LEU A 34 -13.38 -4.76 6.86
C LEU A 34 -14.34 -5.55 7.74
N ASP A 35 -13.84 -6.56 8.47
CA ASP A 35 -14.63 -7.38 9.38
C ASP A 35 -15.08 -6.64 10.64
N ALA A 36 -14.39 -5.55 11.00
CA ALA A 36 -14.71 -4.73 12.16
C ALA A 36 -15.63 -3.53 11.83
N MET A 37 -15.93 -3.28 10.56
CA MET A 37 -16.80 -2.17 10.16
C MET A 37 -18.18 -2.28 10.83
N GLY A 38 -18.63 -1.18 11.43
CA GLY A 38 -19.89 -1.09 12.18
C GLY A 38 -19.86 -1.74 13.56
N THR A 39 -18.71 -2.24 14.01
CA THR A 39 -18.55 -2.87 15.33
C THR A 39 -17.84 -1.95 16.32
N ASP A 40 -17.84 -2.32 17.60
CA ASP A 40 -17.07 -1.66 18.66
C ASP A 40 -15.55 -1.73 18.44
N ARG A 41 -15.07 -2.63 17.57
CA ARG A 41 -13.65 -2.78 17.20
C ARG A 41 -13.21 -1.90 16.03
N GLU A 42 -14.12 -1.21 15.33
CA GLU A 42 -13.81 -0.42 14.12
C GLU A 42 -12.67 0.58 14.37
N ALA A 43 -12.75 1.35 15.45
CA ALA A 43 -11.76 2.38 15.77
C ALA A 43 -10.36 1.80 16.06
N GLU A 44 -10.29 0.65 16.75
CA GLU A 44 -9.02 -0.04 17.01
C GLU A 44 -8.40 -0.58 15.73
N GLN A 45 -9.22 -1.25 14.89
CA GLN A 45 -8.74 -1.81 13.64
C GLN A 45 -8.37 -0.73 12.62
N THR A 46 -9.00 0.44 12.68
CA THR A 46 -8.63 1.59 11.82
C THR A 46 -7.21 2.05 12.11
N LYS A 47 -6.84 2.18 13.39
CA LYS A 47 -5.48 2.54 13.80
C LYS A 47 -4.46 1.49 13.36
N LYS A 48 -4.81 0.20 13.49
CA LYS A 48 -3.97 -0.92 13.06
C LYS A 48 -3.77 -0.92 11.54
N LEU A 49 -4.84 -0.71 10.77
CA LEU A 49 -4.76 -0.59 9.32
C LEU A 49 -3.82 0.53 8.90
N ILE A 50 -4.02 1.74 9.44
CA ILE A 50 -3.18 2.90 9.09
C ILE A 50 -1.72 2.63 9.44
N ALA A 51 -1.43 2.14 10.65
CA ALA A 51 -0.07 1.84 11.07
C ALA A 51 0.60 0.78 10.18
N GLU A 52 -0.11 -0.28 9.83
CA GLU A 52 0.40 -1.32 8.93
C GLU A 52 0.72 -0.76 7.54
N LEU A 53 -0.21 0.01 6.96
CA LEU A 53 -0.01 0.58 5.63
C LEU A 53 1.11 1.62 5.59
N GLU A 54 1.30 2.43 6.64
CA GLU A 54 2.42 3.37 6.74
C GLU A 54 3.77 2.65 6.80
N MET A 55 3.83 1.43 7.36
CA MET A 55 5.04 0.61 7.39
C MET A 55 5.30 -0.13 6.06
N ASP A 56 4.23 -0.61 5.41
CA ASP A 56 4.33 -1.49 4.24
C ASP A 56 4.35 -0.76 2.89
N ILE A 57 3.87 0.49 2.83
CA ILE A 57 3.88 1.25 1.59
C ILE A 57 5.31 1.55 1.14
N MET A 58 5.66 1.13 -0.08
CA MET A 58 7.03 1.22 -0.59
C MET A 58 7.32 2.65 -1.08
N PRO A 59 8.22 3.43 -0.43
CA PRO A 59 8.64 4.73 -0.93
C PRO A 59 9.37 4.58 -2.26
N ILE A 60 9.25 5.57 -3.15
CA ILE A 60 9.83 5.49 -4.49
C ILE A 60 11.36 5.34 -4.45
N ASP A 61 12.02 6.00 -3.50
CA ASP A 61 13.45 5.86 -3.26
C ASP A 61 13.84 4.49 -2.71
N GLY A 62 12.97 3.90 -1.87
CA GLY A 62 13.12 2.53 -1.41
C GLY A 62 13.04 1.53 -2.56
N LEU A 63 12.10 1.73 -3.50
CA LEU A 63 11.98 0.90 -4.69
C LEU A 63 13.24 0.98 -5.57
N ILE A 64 13.75 2.19 -5.83
CA ILE A 64 14.98 2.39 -6.62
C ILE A 64 16.20 1.75 -5.94
N ALA A 65 16.27 1.80 -4.60
CA ALA A 65 17.34 1.11 -3.86
C ALA A 65 17.17 -0.42 -3.95
N PHE A 66 15.95 -0.92 -3.84
CA PHE A 66 15.63 -2.34 -3.92
C PHE A 66 16.00 -2.95 -5.27
N THR A 67 15.75 -2.25 -6.39
CA THR A 67 16.12 -2.74 -7.73
C THR A 67 17.63 -2.88 -7.92
N LYS A 68 18.43 -2.13 -7.17
CA LYS A 68 19.91 -2.22 -7.15
C LYS A 68 20.45 -3.27 -6.18
N SER A 69 19.60 -3.86 -5.35
CA SER A 69 20.00 -4.83 -4.33
C SER A 69 20.15 -6.24 -4.92
N ALA A 70 21.05 -7.04 -4.34
CA ALA A 70 21.19 -8.45 -4.69
C ALA A 70 19.88 -9.24 -4.47
N ILE A 71 19.08 -8.86 -3.48
CA ILE A 71 17.77 -9.48 -3.21
C ILE A 71 16.78 -9.15 -4.33
N GLY A 72 16.72 -7.90 -4.78
CA GLY A 72 15.88 -7.48 -5.89
C GLY A 72 16.20 -8.24 -7.16
N VAL A 73 17.48 -8.33 -7.53
CA VAL A 73 17.94 -9.12 -8.68
C VAL A 73 17.58 -10.61 -8.51
N ARG A 74 17.78 -11.18 -7.31
CA ARG A 74 17.45 -12.59 -7.04
C ARG A 74 15.95 -12.90 -7.19
N ILE A 75 15.07 -12.01 -6.74
CA ILE A 75 13.61 -12.24 -6.77
C ILE A 75 13.05 -11.97 -8.17
N PHE A 76 13.49 -10.90 -8.83
CA PHE A 76 12.85 -10.41 -10.05
C PHE A 76 13.66 -10.67 -11.33
N GLY A 77 14.95 -10.95 -11.22
CA GLY A 77 15.88 -11.07 -12.34
C GLY A 77 16.39 -9.72 -12.85
N GLU A 78 17.59 -9.71 -13.42
CA GLU A 78 18.29 -8.49 -13.88
C GLU A 78 17.46 -7.64 -14.85
N GLU A 79 16.85 -8.26 -15.86
CA GLU A 79 16.07 -7.56 -16.87
C GLU A 79 14.84 -6.86 -16.28
N ARG A 80 14.18 -7.51 -15.31
CA ARG A 80 12.99 -6.94 -14.68
C ARG A 80 13.36 -5.80 -13.74
N VAL A 81 14.43 -5.94 -12.94
CA VAL A 81 14.84 -4.85 -12.05
C VAL A 81 15.33 -3.61 -12.81
N LYS A 82 15.96 -3.76 -13.99
CA LYS A 82 16.32 -2.61 -14.84
C LYS A 82 15.08 -1.83 -15.30
N LYS A 83 14.04 -2.54 -15.74
CA LYS A 83 12.76 -1.92 -16.14
C LYS A 83 12.07 -1.26 -14.95
N MET A 84 12.05 -1.93 -13.79
CA MET A 84 11.49 -1.37 -12.56
C MET A 84 12.26 -0.13 -12.10
N GLU A 85 13.59 -0.10 -12.20
CA GLU A 85 14.39 1.06 -11.82
C GLU A 85 14.11 2.26 -12.73
N ALA A 86 14.02 2.03 -14.05
CA ALA A 86 13.69 3.08 -15.01
C ALA A 86 12.30 3.66 -14.70
N HIS A 87 11.28 2.81 -14.54
CA HIS A 87 9.93 3.23 -14.18
C HIS A 87 9.88 3.99 -12.85
N ALA A 88 10.59 3.51 -11.83
CA ALA A 88 10.62 4.16 -10.53
C ALA A 88 11.29 5.54 -10.58
N LYS A 89 12.30 5.73 -11.44
CA LYS A 89 12.91 7.06 -11.67
C LYS A 89 11.97 8.01 -12.39
N GLU A 90 11.25 7.54 -13.41
CA GLU A 90 10.23 8.34 -14.11
C GLU A 90 9.14 8.83 -13.15
N LEU A 91 8.63 7.94 -12.29
CA LEU A 91 7.67 8.29 -11.24
C LEU A 91 8.24 9.32 -10.25
N LYS A 92 9.49 9.15 -9.83
CA LYS A 92 10.16 10.10 -8.94
C LYS A 92 10.29 11.48 -9.58
N GLU A 93 10.67 11.55 -10.86
CA GLU A 93 10.75 12.80 -11.62
C GLU A 93 9.38 13.48 -11.76
N ALA A 94 8.31 12.69 -11.87
CA ALA A 94 6.92 13.17 -11.85
C ALA A 94 6.42 13.58 -10.45
N GLY A 95 7.24 13.46 -9.40
CA GLY A 95 6.90 13.84 -8.03
C GLY A 95 6.07 12.81 -7.26
N VAL A 96 5.94 11.58 -7.79
CA VAL A 96 5.25 10.48 -7.11
C VAL A 96 6.08 10.00 -5.92
N LYS A 97 5.44 9.80 -4.78
CA LYS A 97 6.11 9.47 -3.51
C LYS A 97 6.32 7.98 -3.28
N TYR A 98 5.44 7.15 -3.82
CA TYR A 98 5.41 5.71 -3.56
C TYR A 98 5.43 4.89 -4.86
N CYS A 99 5.74 3.60 -4.73
CA CYS A 99 5.55 2.63 -5.80
C CYS A 99 4.09 2.65 -6.30
N ASP A 100 3.87 2.51 -7.60
CA ASP A 100 2.54 2.52 -8.22
C ASP A 100 1.96 1.12 -8.43
N CYS A 101 2.55 0.08 -7.83
CA CYS A 101 1.98 -1.25 -7.91
C CYS A 101 0.58 -1.27 -7.27
N PRO A 102 -0.33 -2.18 -7.68
CA PRO A 102 -1.71 -2.16 -7.19
C PRO A 102 -1.86 -2.16 -5.67
N ALA A 103 -0.91 -2.78 -4.95
CA ALA A 103 -0.91 -2.77 -3.48
C ALA A 103 -0.53 -1.40 -2.90
N CYS A 104 0.54 -0.77 -3.39
CA CYS A 104 0.98 0.54 -2.90
C CYS A 104 0.01 1.64 -3.30
N ALA A 105 -0.59 1.57 -4.51
CA ALA A 105 -1.62 2.50 -4.93
C ALA A 105 -2.89 2.42 -4.06
N ALA A 106 -3.32 1.19 -3.70
CA ALA A 106 -4.44 1.01 -2.77
C ALA A 106 -4.09 1.50 -1.35
N ALA A 107 -2.87 1.25 -0.88
CA ALA A 107 -2.40 1.73 0.42
C ALA A 107 -2.34 3.26 0.47
N GLU A 108 -1.78 3.91 -0.55
CA GLU A 108 -1.71 5.37 -0.67
C GLU A 108 -3.12 5.99 -0.60
N ALA A 109 -4.05 5.46 -1.40
CA ALA A 109 -5.43 5.92 -1.43
C ALA A 109 -6.14 5.80 -0.07
N ILE A 110 -5.85 4.76 0.72
CA ILE A 110 -6.37 4.62 2.09
C ILE A 110 -5.71 5.65 3.02
N LEU A 111 -4.39 5.81 2.93
CA LEU A 111 -3.62 6.71 3.79
C LEU A 111 -3.94 8.19 3.54
N GLU A 112 -4.33 8.58 2.33
CA GLU A 112 -4.85 9.92 2.01
C GLU A 112 -6.12 10.26 2.81
N LYS A 113 -6.86 9.24 3.27
CA LYS A 113 -8.08 9.37 4.06
C LYS A 113 -7.86 9.19 5.57
N LYS A 114 -6.62 9.01 6.02
CA LYS A 114 -6.32 8.66 7.43
C LYS A 114 -6.89 9.65 8.45
N ASP A 115 -6.82 10.96 8.17
CA ASP A 115 -7.31 11.99 9.10
C ASP A 115 -8.85 12.02 9.16
N GLU A 116 -9.53 11.59 8.10
CA GLU A 116 -10.99 11.45 8.06
C GLU A 116 -11.47 10.13 8.69
N LEU A 117 -10.56 9.15 8.78
CA LEU A 117 -10.76 7.85 9.40
C LEU A 117 -10.55 7.89 10.93
N LEU A 118 -9.52 8.58 11.41
CA LEU A 118 -9.18 8.66 12.85
C LEU A 118 -10.14 9.55 13.65
#